data_AF-A0A258BGS2-F1
#
_entry.id   AF-A0A258BGS2-F1
#
_cell.length_a   1.000
_cell.length_b   1.000
_cell.length_c   1.000
_cell.angle_alpha   90.00
_cell.angle_beta   90.00
_cell.angle_gamma   90.00
#
_symmetry.space_group_name_H-M   'P 1'
#
loop_
_entity.id
_entity.type
_entity.pdbx_description
1 polymer ?
#
loop_
_entity_poly.entity_id
_entity_poly.type
_entity_poly.pdbx_seq_one_letter_code
_entity_poly.pdbx_strand_id
1 'polypeptide(L)' 'MSKTQIVFNVDVRERTGTGGAREARKNGLVPGVLYGGDIDPVAISLKKNE' A
#
# COMPACT_ATOMS: atom_id res chain seq x y z
N MET A 1 -8.67 22.05 -15.09
CA MET A 1 -8.83 20.58 -15.05
C MET A 1 -9.00 20.19 -13.58
N SER A 2 -10.17 19.73 -13.16
CA SER A 2 -10.46 19.43 -11.76
C SER A 2 -9.58 18.27 -11.30
N LYS A 3 -8.73 18.50 -10.30
CA LYS A 3 -8.00 17.41 -9.64
C LYS A 3 -9.00 16.62 -8.81
N THR A 4 -9.35 15.42 -9.26
CA THR A 4 -10.03 14.44 -8.43
C THR A 4 -9.09 14.08 -7.29
N GLN A 5 -9.44 14.48 -6.06
CA GLN A 5 -8.72 14.08 -4.86
C GLN A 5 -9.17 12.67 -4.50
N ILE A 6 -8.24 11.73 -4.50
CA ILE A 6 -8.48 10.35 -4.07
C ILE A 6 -7.75 10.18 -2.74
N VAL A 7 -8.50 9.85 -1.69
CA VAL A 7 -7.98 9.62 -0.35
C VAL A 7 -8.13 8.14 -0.04
N PHE A 8 -7.04 7.50 0.34
CA PHE A 8 -7.00 6.08 0.71
C PHE A 8 -6.49 5.93 2.14
N ASN A 9 -7.04 4.97 2.87
CA ASN A 9 -6.48 4.59 4.16
C ASN A 9 -5.43 3.50 3.93
N VAL A 10 -4.19 3.81 4.30
CA VAL A 10 -3.04 2.91 4.14
C VAL A 10 -2.53 2.47 5.49
N ASP A 11 -2.25 1.17 5.63
CA ASP A 11 -1.52 0.63 6.78
C ASP A 11 -0.07 0.36 6.39
N VAL A 12 0.88 0.77 7.22
CA VAL A 12 2.30 0.47 6.99
C VAL A 12 2.55 -1.01 7.29
N ARG A 13 3.28 -1.68 6.39
CA ARG A 13 3.57 -3.11 6.50
C ARG A 13 4.97 -3.33 7.03
N GLU A 14 5.06 -3.98 8.18
CA GLU A 14 6.34 -4.42 8.74
C GLU A 14 6.94 -5.60 7.95
N ARG A 15 6.08 -6.54 7.50
CA ARG A 15 6.52 -7.74 6.76
C ARG A 15 6.50 -7.52 5.25
N THR A 16 7.68 -7.24 4.70
CA THR A 16 7.92 -7.08 3.25
C THR A 16 8.34 -8.40 2.58
N GLY A 17 8.46 -8.40 1.25
CA GLY A 17 8.84 -9.58 0.45
C GLY A 17 7.70 -10.52 0.06
N THR A 18 8.05 -11.62 -0.61
CA THR A 18 7.10 -12.56 -1.26
C THR A 18 6.11 -13.18 -0.26
N GLY A 19 6.57 -13.58 0.92
CA GLY A 19 5.72 -14.18 1.96
C GLY A 19 4.69 -13.19 2.49
N GLY A 20 5.13 -11.99 2.89
CA GLY A 20 4.23 -10.94 3.37
C GLY A 20 3.26 -10.47 2.29
N ALA A 21 3.69 -10.38 1.03
CA ALA A 21 2.79 -10.00 -0.07
C ALA A 21 1.75 -11.08 -0.40
N ARG A 22 2.07 -12.36 -0.21
CA ARG A 22 1.09 -13.46 -0.35
C ARG A 22 0.07 -13.43 0.79
N GLU A 23 0.51 -13.21 2.01
CA GLU A 23 -0.34 -13.09 3.20
C GLU A 23 -1.30 -11.90 3.07
N ALA A 24 -0.80 -10.71 2.70
CA ALA A 24 -1.62 -9.52 2.47
C ALA A 24 -2.74 -9.80 1.45
N ARG A 25 -2.40 -10.43 0.30
CA ARG A 25 -3.39 -10.80 -0.72
C ARG A 25 -4.42 -11.82 -0.22
N LYS A 26 -4.02 -12.79 0.60
CA LYS A 26 -4.95 -13.76 1.23
C LYS A 26 -5.93 -13.07 2.17
N ASN A 27 -5.47 -12.05 2.89
CA ASN A 27 -6.28 -11.26 3.82
C ASN A 27 -7.15 -10.20 3.12
N GLY A 28 -7.21 -10.20 1.79
CA GLY A 28 -7.97 -9.21 1.02
C GLY A 28 -7.35 -7.81 1.01
N LEU A 29 -6.05 -7.71 1.30
CA LEU A 29 -5.28 -6.47 1.22
C LEU A 29 -4.47 -6.45 -0.08
N VAL A 30 -4.28 -5.26 -0.63
CA VAL A 30 -3.45 -4.98 -1.80
C VAL A 30 -2.09 -4.46 -1.31
N PRO A 31 -1.01 -5.23 -1.47
CA PRO A 31 0.32 -4.77 -1.11
C PRO A 31 0.83 -3.72 -2.11
N GLY A 32 1.34 -2.59 -1.61
CA GLY A 32 1.92 -1.51 -2.40
C GLY A 32 3.19 -0.93 -1.76
N VAL A 33 3.86 -0.04 -2.48
CA VAL A 33 5.00 0.74 -1.99
C VAL A 33 4.75 2.19 -2.36
N LEU A 34 4.78 3.08 -1.37
CA LEU A 34 4.74 4.52 -1.58
C LEU A 34 6.18 5.03 -1.65
N TYR A 35 6.49 5.71 -2.74
CA TYR A 35 7.80 6.32 -2.98
C TYR A 35 7.61 7.72 -3.54
N GLY A 36 8.53 8.64 -3.24
CA GLY A 36 8.49 9.99 -3.78
C GLY A 36 9.49 10.94 -3.10
N GLY A 37 10.10 11.82 -3.90
CA GLY A 37 11.13 12.75 -3.43
C GLY A 37 12.37 12.04 -2.88
N ASP A 38 13.00 12.66 -1.87
CA ASP A 38 14.17 12.15 -1.13
C ASP A 38 13.78 11.38 0.14
N ILE A 39 12.59 10.75 0.15
CA ILE A 39 12.06 10.02 1.30
C ILE A 39 12.21 8.52 1.06
N ASP A 40 12.56 7.79 2.12
CA ASP A 40 12.67 6.34 2.08
C ASP A 40 11.34 5.67 1.66
N PRO A 41 11.39 4.66 0.78
CA PRO A 41 10.20 3.98 0.31
C PRO A 41 9.50 3.24 1.46
N VAL A 42 8.20 3.47 1.58
CA VAL A 42 7.36 2.88 2.64
C VAL A 42 6.51 1.77 2.06
N ALA A 43 6.61 0.58 2.64
CA ALA A 43 5.74 -0.53 2.29
C ALA A 43 4.35 -0.33 2.91
N ILE A 44 3.31 -0.36 2.08
CA ILE A 44 1.92 -0.13 2.49
C ILE A 44 1.01 -1.29 2.12
N SER A 45 -0.06 -1.47 2.88
CA SER A 45 -1.19 -2.34 2.64
C SER A 45 -2.41 -1.46 2.43
N LEU A 46 -3.10 -1.67 1.31
CA LEU A 46 -4.39 -1.06 1.02
C LEU A 46 -5.49 -2.10 1.18
N LYS A 47 -6.72 -1.71 1.51
CA LYS A 47 -7.85 -2.63 1.49
C LYS A 47 -8.32 -2.82 0.04
N LYS A 48 -8.62 -4.06 -0.36
CA LYS A 48 -9.18 -4.33 -1.70
C LYS A 48 -10.61 -3.75 -1.76
N ASN A 49 -10.89 -2.91 -2.77
CA ASN A 49 -12.16 -2.18 -3.01
C ASN A 49 -12.36 -0.86 -2.23
N GLU A 50 -11.29 -0.12 -1.93
CA GLU A 50 -11.37 1.31 -1.58
C GLU A 50 -11.17 2.20 -2.81
#